data_AF-F2IJM9-F1
#
_entry.id   AF-F2IJM9-F1
#
_cell.length_a   1.000
_cell.length_b   1.000
_cell.length_c   1.000
_cell.angle_alpha   90.00
_cell.angle_beta   90.00
_cell.angle_gamma   90.00
#
_symmetry.space_group_name_H-M   'P 1'
#
loop_
_entity.id
_entity.type
_entity.pdbx_description
1 polymer ?
#
loop_
_entity_poly.entity_id
_entity_poly.type
_entity_poly.pdbx_seq_one_letter_code
_entity_poly.pdbx_strand_id
1 'polypeptide(L)'
;MKIASYIAGIILLLNSCTIVTSTNAPGKPEKAFPKSMIGSYELIYPESFQGMMEGAEMKTTIEIKSDELIMNSGEGDSHMKINDSISINKLGKQYYLCMGRSPVLNVFKVVKKDKDFEFHSMNAKEGVTADQLRPFFSEVTTTSDLDEETGEITDSYTVKIDDKKIDSYYKSDIIHVEPFTLKRVK
;
A
#
# COMPACT_ATOMS: atom_id res chain seq x y z
N MET A 1 0.91 -20.65 21.95
CA MET A 1 1.16 -19.22 22.21
C MET A 1 2.53 -18.84 21.63
N LYS A 2 2.59 -18.52 20.34
CA LYS A 2 3.80 -17.98 19.66
C LYS A 2 3.46 -16.95 18.57
N ILE A 3 2.18 -16.58 18.43
CA ILE A 3 1.71 -15.63 17.40
C ILE A 3 1.88 -14.18 17.89
N ALA A 4 1.83 -13.95 19.20
CA ALA A 4 1.93 -12.60 19.78
C ALA A 4 3.32 -11.96 19.62
N SER A 5 4.38 -12.76 19.44
CA SER A 5 5.76 -12.25 19.31
C SER A 5 6.10 -11.76 17.91
N TYR A 6 5.34 -12.12 16.88
CA TYR A 6 5.58 -11.65 15.50
C TYR A 6 4.96 -10.28 15.22
N ILE A 7 3.91 -9.90 15.96
CA ILE A 7 3.25 -8.59 15.78
C ILE A 7 4.09 -7.47 16.41
N ALA A 8 4.77 -7.74 17.54
CA ALA A 8 5.66 -6.77 18.18
C ALA A 8 6.95 -6.51 17.38
N GLY A 9 7.52 -7.53 16.73
CA GLY A 9 8.74 -7.39 15.92
C GLY A 9 8.54 -6.64 14.59
N ILE A 10 7.30 -6.47 14.12
CA ILE A 10 6.97 -5.70 12.90
C ILE A 10 6.89 -4.20 13.19
N ILE A 11 6.69 -3.79 14.45
CA ILE A 11 6.54 -2.37 14.84
C ILE A 11 7.91 -1.68 14.98
N LEU A 12 8.95 -2.41 15.39
CA LEU A 12 10.30 -1.87 15.67
C LEU A 12 11.18 -1.60 14.43
N LEU A 13 10.70 -1.85 13.21
CA LEU A 13 11.47 -1.69 11.96
C LEU A 13 10.81 -0.72 10.95
N LEU A 14 9.76 0.00 11.36
CA LEU A 14 8.98 0.93 10.52
C LEU A 14 9.48 2.38 10.52
N ASN A 15 10.70 2.64 11.00
CA ASN A 15 11.27 4.00 11.09
C ASN A 15 11.54 4.69 9.73
N SER A 16 11.16 4.10 8.59
CA SER A 16 11.43 4.68 7.27
C SER A 16 10.24 5.48 6.68
N CYS A 17 9.05 5.40 7.28
CA CYS A 17 7.87 6.11 6.77
C CYS A 17 6.79 6.37 7.82
N THR A 18 6.00 7.41 7.58
CA THR A 18 4.76 7.69 8.31
C THR A 18 3.61 6.95 7.61
N ILE A 19 2.89 6.08 8.34
CA ILE A 19 1.78 5.29 7.79
C ILE A 19 0.58 6.20 7.52
N VAL A 20 0.02 6.11 6.30
CA VAL A 20 -1.21 6.82 5.92
C VAL A 20 -2.20 5.85 5.28
N THR A 21 -3.30 5.60 5.97
CA THR A 21 -4.43 4.76 5.51
C THR A 21 -5.65 5.63 5.21
N SER A 22 -6.62 5.08 4.49
CA SER A 22 -7.83 5.82 4.09
C SER A 22 -9.14 5.13 4.52
N THR A 23 -10.13 5.95 4.85
CA THR A 23 -11.51 5.53 5.13
C THR A 23 -12.35 5.29 3.87
N ASN A 24 -11.91 5.84 2.73
CA ASN A 24 -12.56 5.66 1.43
C ASN A 24 -11.54 5.37 0.32
N ALA A 25 -12.01 4.81 -0.78
CA ALA A 25 -11.20 4.62 -1.97
C ALA A 25 -11.38 5.82 -2.93
N PRO A 26 -10.34 6.23 -3.69
CA PRO A 26 -10.46 7.28 -4.69
C PRO A 26 -11.35 6.83 -5.86
N GLY A 27 -12.05 7.76 -6.48
CA GLY A 27 -12.83 7.52 -7.69
C GLY A 27 -13.92 6.44 -7.56
N LYS A 28 -14.13 5.66 -8.63
CA LYS A 28 -15.18 4.64 -8.69
C LYS A 28 -14.59 3.23 -8.76
N PRO A 29 -15.18 2.24 -8.07
CA PRO A 29 -14.74 0.86 -8.16
C PRO A 29 -15.04 0.29 -9.55
N GLU A 30 -14.11 -0.49 -10.07
CA GLU A 30 -14.26 -1.29 -11.28
C GLU A 30 -14.61 -2.73 -10.91
N LYS A 31 -15.31 -3.42 -11.81
CA LYS A 31 -15.69 -4.83 -11.61
C LYS A 31 -14.57 -5.81 -11.92
N ALA A 32 -13.53 -5.35 -12.61
CA ALA A 32 -12.41 -6.17 -13.06
C ALA A 32 -11.14 -5.31 -13.17
N PHE A 33 -9.98 -5.96 -13.05
CA PHE A 33 -8.71 -5.37 -13.44
C PHE A 33 -8.73 -4.99 -14.92
N PRO A 34 -8.11 -3.86 -15.31
CA PRO A 34 -7.98 -3.52 -16.71
C PRO A 34 -7.13 -4.58 -17.42
N LYS A 35 -7.50 -4.92 -18.67
CA LYS A 35 -6.82 -5.96 -19.46
C LYS A 35 -5.30 -5.79 -19.52
N SER A 36 -4.81 -4.54 -19.48
CA SER A 36 -3.38 -4.24 -19.48
C SER A 36 -2.63 -4.74 -18.24
N MET A 37 -3.30 -4.91 -17.10
CA MET A 37 -2.72 -5.41 -15.86
C MET A 37 -2.72 -6.93 -15.75
N ILE A 38 -3.52 -7.63 -16.56
CA ILE A 38 -3.63 -9.10 -16.50
C ILE A 38 -2.31 -9.75 -16.91
N GLY A 39 -1.82 -10.67 -16.09
CA GLY A 39 -0.59 -11.44 -16.32
C GLY A 39 0.14 -11.84 -15.05
N SER A 40 1.33 -12.40 -15.23
CA SER A 40 2.21 -12.86 -14.14
C SER A 40 3.39 -11.92 -13.95
N TYR A 41 3.75 -11.68 -12.70
CA TYR A 41 4.74 -10.70 -12.27
C TYR A 41 5.62 -11.26 -11.15
N GLU A 42 6.85 -10.78 -11.08
CA GLU A 42 7.71 -10.87 -9.91
C GLU A 42 7.50 -9.59 -9.08
N LEU A 43 7.22 -9.73 -7.79
CA LEU A 43 7.09 -8.60 -6.87
C LEU A 43 8.49 -8.22 -6.38
N ILE A 44 8.87 -6.98 -6.65
CA ILE A 44 10.09 -6.35 -6.14
C ILE A 44 9.67 -5.38 -5.05
N TYR A 45 10.09 -5.66 -3.83
CA TYR A 45 9.85 -4.82 -2.66
C TYR A 45 10.75 -3.58 -2.68
N PRO A 46 10.26 -2.41 -2.20
CA PRO A 46 11.12 -1.28 -1.88
C PRO A 46 12.29 -1.68 -0.98
N GLU A 47 13.43 -0.99 -1.10
CA GLU A 47 14.63 -1.30 -0.31
C GLU A 47 14.34 -1.22 1.19
N SER A 48 13.57 -0.20 1.57
CA SER A 48 13.04 0.02 2.93
C SER A 48 12.25 -1.17 3.52
N PHE A 49 11.72 -2.07 2.67
CA PHE A 49 10.95 -3.25 3.08
C PHE A 49 11.73 -4.57 2.92
N GLN A 50 12.92 -4.56 2.30
CA GLN A 50 13.70 -5.78 2.07
C GLN A 50 14.25 -6.38 3.37
N GLY A 51 14.59 -5.55 4.36
CA GLY A 51 15.05 -6.00 5.67
C GLY A 51 13.98 -6.71 6.51
N MET A 52 12.69 -6.53 6.19
CA MET A 52 11.57 -7.21 6.87
C MET A 52 11.37 -8.65 6.38
N MET A 53 12.07 -9.07 5.32
CA MET A 53 12.03 -10.41 4.74
C MET A 53 13.24 -11.23 5.18
N GLU A 54 13.41 -11.42 6.50
CA GLU A 54 14.42 -12.35 7.01
C GLU A 54 14.16 -13.76 6.46
N GLY A 55 15.06 -14.24 5.58
CA GLY A 55 15.12 -15.65 5.14
C GLY A 55 14.66 -15.99 3.72
N ALA A 56 14.26 -15.03 2.88
CA ALA A 56 13.71 -15.37 1.56
C ALA A 56 14.74 -15.30 0.42
N GLU A 57 15.39 -16.44 0.11
CA GLU A 57 15.80 -16.74 -1.29
C GLU A 57 14.57 -16.93 -2.21
N MET A 58 13.35 -16.88 -1.66
CA MET A 58 12.11 -17.13 -2.38
C MET A 58 11.57 -15.87 -3.05
N LYS A 59 11.46 -15.92 -4.37
CA LYS A 59 10.83 -14.88 -5.18
C LYS A 59 9.32 -14.83 -4.93
N THR A 60 8.81 -13.69 -4.49
CA THR A 60 7.36 -13.47 -4.46
C THR A 60 6.85 -13.23 -5.88
N THR A 61 5.86 -14.01 -6.30
CA THR A 61 5.21 -13.82 -7.61
C THR A 61 3.76 -13.42 -7.44
N ILE A 62 3.26 -12.64 -8.40
CA ILE A 62 1.88 -12.14 -8.43
C ILE A 62 1.27 -12.50 -9.78
N GLU A 63 0.12 -13.18 -9.76
CA GLU A 63 -0.74 -13.35 -10.92
C GLU A 63 -1.96 -12.42 -10.78
N ILE A 64 -2.17 -11.55 -11.76
CA ILE A 64 -3.38 -10.72 -11.86
C ILE A 64 -4.29 -11.33 -12.92
N LYS A 65 -5.47 -11.76 -12.51
CA LYS A 65 -6.58 -12.18 -13.39
C LYS A 65 -7.61 -11.07 -13.50
N SER A 66 -8.74 -11.34 -14.14
CA SER A 66 -9.81 -10.35 -14.30
C SER A 66 -10.35 -9.83 -12.97
N ASP A 67 -10.48 -10.70 -11.98
CA ASP A 67 -11.25 -10.46 -10.74
C ASP A 67 -10.47 -10.81 -9.47
N GLU A 68 -9.24 -11.30 -9.60
CA GLU A 68 -8.40 -11.70 -8.48
C GLU A 68 -6.92 -11.37 -8.70
N LEU A 69 -6.22 -11.11 -7.61
CA LEU A 69 -4.76 -11.09 -7.50
C LEU A 69 -4.35 -12.29 -6.65
N ILE A 70 -3.45 -13.11 -7.16
CA ILE A 70 -2.89 -14.26 -6.45
C ILE A 70 -1.43 -13.95 -6.15
N MET A 71 -1.05 -13.99 -4.88
CA MET A 71 0.33 -13.79 -4.44
C MET A 71 0.89 -15.12 -3.93
N ASN A 72 2.04 -15.54 -4.46
CA ASN A 72 2.77 -16.71 -4.01
C ASN A 72 4.11 -16.28 -3.43
N SER A 73 4.31 -16.55 -2.13
CA SER A 73 5.54 -16.26 -1.38
C SER A 73 6.37 -17.51 -1.06
N GLY A 74 6.08 -18.65 -1.69
CA GLY A 74 6.70 -19.94 -1.40
C GLY A 74 6.09 -20.71 -0.21
N GLU A 75 5.28 -20.05 0.62
CA GLU A 75 4.53 -20.68 1.73
C GLU A 75 3.09 -21.08 1.33
N GLY A 76 2.67 -20.72 0.13
CA GLY A 76 1.33 -20.98 -0.41
C GLY A 76 0.77 -19.79 -1.19
N ASP A 77 -0.39 -20.00 -1.81
CA ASP A 77 -1.09 -18.98 -2.59
C ASP A 77 -2.06 -18.18 -1.71
N SER A 78 -1.90 -16.86 -1.71
CA SER A 78 -2.83 -15.90 -1.13
C SER A 78 -3.72 -15.31 -2.22
N HIS A 79 -5.02 -15.60 -2.17
CA HIS A 79 -6.00 -15.12 -3.14
C HIS A 79 -6.72 -13.88 -2.63
N MET A 80 -6.66 -12.79 -3.40
CA MET A 80 -7.29 -11.51 -3.09
C MET A 80 -8.27 -11.13 -4.19
N LYS A 81 -9.57 -11.23 -3.90
CA LYS A 81 -10.64 -10.99 -4.87
C LYS A 81 -11.18 -9.56 -4.82
N ILE A 82 -11.53 -9.03 -5.98
CA ILE A 82 -12.23 -7.74 -6.10
C ILE A 82 -13.58 -7.84 -5.36
N ASN A 83 -13.90 -6.81 -4.58
CA ASN A 83 -15.08 -6.70 -3.71
C ASN A 83 -15.09 -7.63 -2.48
N ASP A 84 -13.98 -8.30 -2.18
CA ASP A 84 -13.82 -9.06 -0.95
C ASP A 84 -12.66 -8.51 -0.11
N SER A 85 -11.44 -8.61 -0.64
CA SER A 85 -10.20 -8.21 0.03
C SER A 85 -9.56 -6.98 -0.60
N ILE A 86 -9.88 -6.73 -1.88
CA ILE A 86 -9.33 -5.63 -2.66
C ILE A 86 -10.41 -4.94 -3.49
N SER A 87 -10.11 -3.74 -3.95
CA SER A 87 -10.83 -3.07 -5.03
C SER A 87 -9.84 -2.38 -5.97
N ILE A 88 -10.17 -2.35 -7.26
CA ILE A 88 -9.45 -1.57 -8.26
C ILE A 88 -10.35 -0.41 -8.66
N ASN A 89 -9.91 0.80 -8.40
CA ASN A 89 -10.71 2.00 -8.61
C ASN A 89 -10.14 2.85 -9.72
N LYS A 90 -11.03 3.57 -10.40
CA LYS A 90 -10.68 4.49 -11.49
C LYS A 90 -11.10 5.91 -11.16
N LEU A 91 -10.15 6.83 -11.29
CA LEU A 91 -10.37 8.27 -11.20
C LEU A 91 -9.77 8.93 -12.45
N GLY A 92 -10.63 9.39 -13.36
CA GLY A 92 -10.21 9.84 -14.68
C GLY A 92 -9.49 8.73 -15.46
N LYS A 93 -8.21 8.92 -15.75
CA LYS A 93 -7.34 7.93 -16.42
C LYS A 93 -6.50 7.10 -15.45
N GLN A 94 -6.49 7.46 -14.16
CA GLN A 94 -5.64 6.84 -13.15
C GLN A 94 -6.37 5.69 -12.47
N TYR A 95 -5.65 4.58 -12.24
CA TYR A 95 -6.12 3.44 -11.46
C TYR A 95 -5.48 3.42 -10.07
N TYR A 96 -6.25 2.95 -9.08
CA TYR A 96 -5.80 2.78 -7.70
C TYR A 96 -6.18 1.40 -7.20
N LEU A 97 -5.20 0.64 -6.69
CA LEU A 97 -5.45 -0.60 -5.98
C LEU A 97 -5.69 -0.26 -4.51
N CYS A 98 -6.82 -0.66 -3.95
CA CYS A 98 -7.14 -0.48 -2.54
C CYS A 98 -7.23 -1.86 -1.88
N MET A 99 -6.51 -2.05 -0.80
CA MET A 99 -6.44 -3.32 -0.06
C MET A 99 -6.97 -3.13 1.36
N GLY A 100 -7.68 -4.13 1.87
CA GLY A 100 -8.33 -4.08 3.17
C GLY A 100 -9.79 -3.66 3.09
N ARG A 101 -10.38 -3.33 4.24
CA ARG A 101 -11.77 -2.90 4.36
C ARG A 101 -11.84 -1.59 5.13
N SER A 102 -12.71 -0.69 4.68
CA SER A 102 -13.01 0.56 5.39
C SER A 102 -13.30 0.26 6.88
N PRO A 103 -12.76 1.05 7.82
CA PRO A 103 -12.09 2.34 7.62
C PRO A 103 -10.56 2.29 7.40
N VAL A 104 -9.97 1.09 7.22
CA VAL A 104 -8.50 0.93 7.07
C VAL A 104 -8.19 0.38 5.69
N LEU A 105 -8.10 1.27 4.70
CA LEU A 105 -7.69 0.96 3.34
C LEU A 105 -6.24 1.39 3.11
N ASN A 106 -5.42 0.45 2.65
CA ASN A 106 -4.14 0.76 2.02
C ASN A 106 -4.41 1.10 0.55
N VAL A 107 -4.01 2.29 0.11
CA VAL A 107 -4.30 2.78 -1.24
C VAL A 107 -2.99 2.95 -2.01
N PHE A 108 -2.95 2.33 -3.19
CA PHE A 108 -1.81 2.37 -4.07
C PHE A 108 -2.18 3.03 -5.39
N LYS A 109 -1.49 4.11 -5.76
CA LYS A 109 -1.58 4.66 -7.13
C LYS A 109 -0.83 3.72 -8.06
N VAL A 110 -1.53 3.24 -9.10
CA VAL A 110 -0.98 2.28 -10.04
C VAL A 110 -0.39 2.99 -11.26
N VAL A 111 0.93 2.95 -11.42
CA VAL A 111 1.62 3.56 -12.58
C VAL A 111 2.10 2.45 -13.50
N LYS A 112 1.70 2.52 -14.78
CA LYS A 112 2.19 1.59 -15.80
C LYS A 112 3.54 2.07 -16.34
N LYS A 113 4.53 1.17 -16.40
CA LYS A 113 5.86 1.38 -16.99
C LYS A 113 6.10 0.28 -18.03
N ASP A 114 5.80 0.56 -19.29
CA ASP A 114 5.82 -0.41 -20.39
C ASP A 114 4.96 -1.65 -20.13
N LYS A 115 5.57 -2.76 -19.74
CA LYS A 115 4.91 -4.03 -19.39
C LYS A 115 4.80 -4.26 -17.88
N ASP A 116 5.48 -3.43 -17.10
CA ASP A 116 5.58 -3.49 -15.64
C ASP A 116 4.61 -2.50 -15.00
N PHE A 117 4.39 -2.66 -13.69
CA PHE A 117 3.58 -1.75 -12.90
C PHE A 117 4.29 -1.35 -11.62
N GLU A 118 4.12 -0.10 -11.21
CA GLU A 118 4.54 0.41 -9.92
C GLU A 118 3.29 0.71 -9.08
N PHE A 119 3.29 0.26 -7.83
CA PHE A 119 2.27 0.54 -6.85
C PHE A 119 2.85 1.50 -5.80
N HIS A 120 2.42 2.76 -5.92
CA HIS A 120 2.86 3.85 -5.06
C HIS A 120 1.93 3.96 -3.85
N SER A 121 2.43 3.59 -2.67
CA SER A 121 1.67 3.66 -1.41
C SER A 121 1.28 5.11 -1.07
N MET A 122 0.27 5.29 -0.24
CA MET A 122 -0.03 6.57 0.40
C MET A 122 0.92 6.92 1.55
N ASN A 123 1.81 6.02 1.97
CA ASN A 123 2.74 6.31 3.08
C ASN A 123 3.56 7.58 2.81
N ALA A 124 3.70 8.39 3.86
CA ALA A 124 4.44 9.63 3.83
C ALA A 124 5.88 9.40 4.33
N LYS A 125 6.75 10.37 4.10
CA LYS A 125 8.08 10.40 4.72
C LYS A 125 7.95 10.41 6.24
N GLU A 126 8.95 9.86 6.92
CA GLU A 126 9.06 9.91 8.38
C GLU A 126 8.90 11.35 8.90
N GLY A 127 8.21 11.51 10.03
CA GLY A 127 8.01 12.79 10.71
C GLY A 127 6.95 13.69 10.07
N VAL A 128 6.26 13.25 9.01
CA VAL A 128 5.14 14.02 8.42
C VAL A 128 4.00 14.11 9.43
N THR A 129 3.53 15.34 9.65
CA THR A 129 2.49 15.65 10.64
C THR A 129 1.08 15.68 10.03
N ALA A 130 0.06 15.57 10.88
CA ALA A 130 -1.34 15.76 10.46
C ALA A 130 -1.57 17.09 9.72
N ASP A 131 -0.92 18.17 10.15
CA ASP A 131 -1.03 19.50 9.53
C ASP A 131 -0.50 19.53 8.10
N GLN A 132 0.55 18.76 7.81
CA GLN A 132 1.09 18.63 6.45
C GLN A 132 0.21 17.77 5.55
N LEU A 133 -0.63 16.89 6.10
CA LEU A 133 -1.58 16.04 5.36
C LEU A 133 -2.90 16.76 5.04
N ARG A 134 -3.36 17.67 5.90
CA ARG A 134 -4.63 18.43 5.76
C ARG A 134 -4.81 19.22 4.44
N PRO A 135 -3.76 19.73 3.77
CA PRO A 135 -3.89 20.31 2.44
C PRO A 135 -4.45 19.33 1.40
N PHE A 136 -4.13 18.04 1.54
CA PHE A 136 -4.42 17.00 0.55
C PHE A 136 -5.64 16.14 0.91
N PHE A 137 -5.92 15.96 2.20
CA PHE A 137 -6.96 15.07 2.69
C PHE A 137 -7.96 15.77 3.60
N SER A 138 -9.11 15.14 3.77
CA SER A 138 -10.11 15.51 4.77
C SER A 138 -10.09 14.52 5.95
N GLU A 139 -10.67 14.90 7.09
CA GLU A 139 -10.87 14.00 8.25
C GLU A 139 -9.59 13.27 8.70
N VAL A 140 -8.45 13.98 8.74
CA VAL A 140 -7.16 13.45 9.19
C VAL A 140 -7.22 13.13 10.68
N THR A 141 -7.19 11.85 11.01
CA THR A 141 -7.18 11.31 12.38
C THR A 141 -5.82 10.72 12.69
N THR A 142 -5.28 11.02 13.86
CA THR A 142 -3.99 10.50 14.34
C THR A 142 -4.21 9.35 15.31
N THR A 143 -3.46 8.28 15.14
CA THR A 143 -3.26 7.22 16.12
C THR A 143 -1.81 7.23 16.53
N SER A 144 -1.55 7.38 17.83
CA SER A 144 -0.20 7.41 18.39
C SER A 144 0.04 6.12 19.18
N ASP A 145 1.06 5.38 18.79
CA ASP A 145 1.49 4.17 19.48
C ASP A 145 2.79 4.45 20.23
N LEU A 146 2.82 4.16 21.53
CA LEU A 146 4.01 4.24 22.36
C LEU A 146 4.72 2.90 22.35
N ASP A 147 5.98 2.90 21.93
CA ASP A 147 6.88 1.77 22.16
C ASP A 147 7.30 1.74 23.63
N GLU A 148 6.86 0.72 24.37
CA GLU A 148 7.15 0.57 25.80
C GLU A 148 8.63 0.28 26.09
N GLU A 149 9.40 -0.22 25.11
CA GLU A 149 10.82 -0.58 25.26
C GLU A 149 11.73 0.63 25.00
N THR A 150 11.43 1.41 23.97
CA THR A 150 12.25 2.56 23.55
C THR A 150 11.73 3.91 24.08
N GLY A 151 10.44 3.97 24.43
CA GLY A 151 9.74 5.21 24.77
C GLY A 151 9.41 6.08 23.56
N GLU A 152 9.66 5.60 22.33
CA GLU A 152 9.36 6.33 21.10
C GLU A 152 7.85 6.31 20.81
N ILE A 153 7.32 7.46 20.36
CA ILE A 153 5.93 7.57 19.93
C ILE A 153 5.92 7.56 18.41
N THR A 154 5.19 6.62 17.82
CA THR A 154 4.98 6.55 16.37
C THR A 154 3.56 6.98 16.05
N ASP A 155 3.44 8.01 15.20
CA ASP A 155 2.15 8.47 14.70
C ASP A 155 1.81 7.80 13.36
N SER A 156 0.59 7.30 13.27
CA SER A 156 -0.04 6.86 12.02
C SER A 156 -1.31 7.66 11.78
N TYR A 157 -1.67 7.81 10.50
CA TYR A 157 -2.81 8.64 10.10
C TYR A 157 -3.84 7.83 9.33
N THR A 158 -5.10 8.02 9.70
CA THR A 158 -6.26 7.62 8.88
C THR A 158 -6.90 8.87 8.31
N VAL A 159 -7.08 8.90 6.99
CA VAL A 159 -7.58 10.07 6.27
C VAL A 159 -8.82 9.75 5.45
N LYS A 160 -9.48 10.79 4.95
CA LYS A 160 -10.51 10.67 3.91
C LYS A 160 -10.03 11.37 2.65
N ILE A 161 -9.93 10.60 1.58
CA ILE A 161 -9.48 11.03 0.27
C ILE A 161 -10.47 12.00 -0.36
N ASP A 162 -9.94 13.15 -0.80
CA ASP A 162 -10.56 14.06 -1.74
C ASP A 162 -10.02 13.78 -3.15
N ASP A 163 -10.87 13.27 -4.04
CA ASP A 163 -10.53 12.95 -5.43
C ASP A 163 -9.89 14.12 -6.18
N LYS A 164 -10.19 15.38 -5.81
CA LYS A 164 -9.62 16.56 -6.47
C LYS A 164 -8.18 16.85 -6.05
N LYS A 165 -7.73 16.26 -4.93
CA LYS A 165 -6.46 16.59 -4.28
C LYS A 165 -5.47 15.43 -4.25
N ILE A 166 -5.94 14.19 -4.38
CA ILE A 166 -5.08 13.01 -4.29
C ILE A 166 -3.91 13.01 -5.28
N ASP A 167 -4.10 13.52 -6.50
CA ASP A 167 -2.98 13.60 -7.46
C ASP A 167 -1.92 14.62 -7.02
N SER A 168 -2.32 15.70 -6.35
CA SER A 168 -1.39 16.66 -5.75
C SER A 168 -0.59 16.05 -4.60
N TYR A 169 -1.21 15.15 -3.82
CA TYR A 169 -0.50 14.41 -2.78
C TYR A 169 0.63 13.54 -3.36
N TYR A 170 0.33 12.75 -4.40
CA TYR A 170 1.33 11.92 -5.07
C TYR A 170 2.43 12.70 -5.80
N LYS A 171 2.27 14.03 -5.95
CA LYS A 171 3.26 14.95 -6.53
C LYS A 171 3.97 15.79 -5.47
N SER A 172 3.55 15.68 -4.21
CA SER A 172 4.12 16.43 -3.11
C SER A 172 5.50 15.91 -2.73
N ASP A 173 6.23 16.71 -1.97
CA ASP A 173 7.52 16.34 -1.38
C ASP A 173 7.37 15.52 -0.09
N ILE A 174 6.17 15.36 0.46
CA ILE A 174 5.92 14.63 1.71
C ILE A 174 5.66 13.14 1.50
N ILE A 175 5.39 12.68 0.26
CA ILE A 175 5.16 11.26 -0.01
C ILE A 175 6.46 10.46 0.04
N HIS A 176 6.38 9.22 0.54
CA HIS A 176 7.47 8.26 0.43
C HIS A 176 7.46 7.62 -0.97
N VAL A 177 8.55 7.79 -1.74
CA VAL A 177 8.54 7.62 -3.20
C VAL A 177 8.82 6.18 -3.67
N GLU A 178 9.41 5.32 -2.84
CA GLU A 178 9.76 3.96 -3.30
C GLU A 178 8.50 3.10 -3.54
N PRO A 179 8.23 2.67 -4.78
CA PRO A 179 7.05 1.88 -5.08
C PRO A 179 7.34 0.38 -4.97
N PHE A 180 6.31 -0.39 -4.70
CA PHE A 180 6.34 -1.83 -4.99
C PHE A 180 6.29 -2.00 -6.50
N THR A 181 7.19 -2.80 -7.06
CA THR A 181 7.27 -2.99 -8.51
C THR A 181 6.83 -4.40 -8.90
N LEU A 182 5.85 -4.49 -9.79
CA LEU A 182 5.45 -5.71 -10.46
C LEU A 182 6.18 -5.82 -11.80
N LYS A 183 7.24 -6.63 -11.83
CA LYS A 183 8.02 -6.88 -13.03
C LYS A 183 7.43 -8.03 -13.82
N ARG A 184 7.02 -7.78 -15.06
CA ARG A 184 6.35 -8.76 -15.92
C ARG A 184 7.26 -9.95 -16.23
N VAL A 185 6.79 -11.14 -15.87
CA VAL A 185 7.40 -12.42 -16.23
C VAL A 185 6.81 -12.90 -17.57
N LYS A 186 7.64 -13.54 -18.39
CA LYS A 186 7.24 -14.07 -19.70
C LYS A 186 6.50 -15.40 -19.55
#